data_AF-A0A6L5ZIY1-F1
#
_entry.id   AF-A0A6L5ZIY1-F1
#
_cell.length_a   1.000
_cell.length_b   1.000
_cell.length_c   1.000
_cell.angle_alpha   90.00
_cell.angle_beta   90.00
_cell.angle_gamma   90.00
#
_symmetry.space_group_name_H-M   'P 1'
#
loop_
_entity.id
_entity.type
_entity.pdbx_description
1 polymer ?
#
loop_
_entity_poly.entity_id
_entity_poly.type
_entity_poly.pdbx_seq_one_letter_code
_entity_poly.pdbx_strand_id
1 'polypeptide(L)'
;MSYRESSITRRPTPRRRTPIWRLLIFILVGIVVLFAIGFGVSLIFRGSGTPQAEPSQSSIAEPLPCETTMVNPAEVLPISSKVKVSVYNSTNKIGLAGDTAKVLKARGFIIQEVGNDPMSKNVQGVAEIRYGPKGASRAQLLAFHFPGAVLVQDNRSGKIVDVAVGAAFNELEGEAQIAAAMASPSASTSGPGCASAEPAPTQEAASEPPSEISPSPSAS
;
A
#
# COMPACT_ATOMS: atom_id res chain seq x y z
N MET A 1 111.64 9.80 2.36
CA MET A 1 110.20 10.00 2.61
C MET A 1 109.44 9.41 1.45
N SER A 2 108.73 8.31 1.74
CA SER A 2 107.96 7.52 0.79
C SER A 2 106.71 8.29 0.38
N TYR A 3 106.61 8.66 -0.90
CA TYR A 3 105.35 9.14 -1.45
C TYR A 3 104.61 7.96 -2.06
N ARG A 4 103.38 7.85 -1.56
CA ARG A 4 102.44 6.75 -1.66
C ARG A 4 101.54 7.00 -2.87
N GLU A 5 101.44 6.01 -3.76
CA GLU A 5 100.42 6.00 -4.81
C GLU A 5 99.08 5.43 -4.30
N SER A 6 98.08 6.30 -4.40
CA SER A 6 96.76 6.12 -5.02
C SER A 6 96.11 4.73 -5.13
N SER A 7 94.83 4.68 -4.73
CA SER A 7 93.82 3.90 -5.43
C SER A 7 92.52 4.71 -5.57
N ILE A 8 91.96 4.65 -6.78
CA ILE A 8 90.80 5.40 -7.29
C ILE A 8 89.58 4.48 -7.24
N THR A 9 88.42 5.00 -6.81
CA THR A 9 87.11 4.40 -7.10
C THR A 9 86.07 5.45 -7.49
N ARG A 10 85.29 5.14 -8.54
CA ARG A 10 84.38 6.03 -9.30
C ARG A 10 83.04 6.30 -8.60
N ARG A 11 82.44 7.44 -8.96
CA ARG A 11 81.15 7.99 -8.50
C ARG A 11 79.93 7.38 -9.24
N PRO A 12 78.75 7.31 -8.59
CA PRO A 12 77.46 7.47 -9.24
C PRO A 12 76.89 8.90 -9.03
N THR A 13 76.32 9.48 -10.08
CA THR A 13 75.69 10.82 -10.10
C THR A 13 74.31 10.83 -9.42
N PRO A 14 73.98 11.79 -8.53
CA PRO A 14 72.61 11.96 -8.06
C PRO A 14 71.74 12.65 -9.13
N ARG A 15 70.70 11.95 -9.57
CA ARG A 15 69.59 12.47 -10.38
C ARG A 15 68.86 13.55 -9.56
N ARG A 16 68.89 14.81 -10.01
CA ARG A 16 68.23 15.96 -9.35
C ARG A 16 66.74 15.67 -9.16
N ARG A 17 66.33 15.43 -7.91
CA ARG A 17 64.92 15.44 -7.51
C ARG A 17 64.49 16.89 -7.39
N THR A 18 63.61 17.37 -8.26
CA THR A 18 62.82 18.57 -7.95
C THR A 18 62.01 18.25 -6.68
N PRO A 19 62.01 19.13 -5.65
CA PRO A 19 61.35 18.80 -4.40
C PRO A 19 59.86 18.59 -4.66
N ILE A 20 59.37 17.37 -4.42
CA ILE A 20 57.98 16.93 -4.62
C ILE A 20 57.00 17.91 -3.96
N TRP A 21 57.42 18.57 -2.88
CA TRP A 21 56.64 19.58 -2.18
C TRP A 21 56.28 20.80 -3.05
N ARG A 22 57.15 21.21 -3.98
CA ARG A 22 56.80 22.27 -4.95
C ARG A 22 55.69 21.83 -5.90
N LEU A 23 55.72 20.58 -6.35
CA LEU A 23 54.66 20.01 -7.19
C LEU A 23 53.32 19.95 -6.43
N LEU A 24 53.34 19.55 -5.15
CA LEU A 24 52.15 19.52 -4.30
C LEU A 24 51.56 20.92 -4.08
N ILE A 25 52.40 21.94 -3.89
CA ILE A 25 51.94 23.34 -3.78
C ILE A 25 51.30 23.81 -5.09
N PHE A 26 51.90 23.52 -6.24
CA PHE A 26 51.33 23.89 -7.54
C PHE A 26 49.99 23.19 -7.81
N ILE A 27 49.86 21.91 -7.44
CA ILE A 27 48.59 21.16 -7.55
C ILE A 27 47.52 21.76 -6.63
N LEU A 28 47.86 22.07 -5.37
CA LEU A 28 46.93 22.67 -4.42
C LEU A 28 46.43 24.03 -4.90
N VAL A 29 47.33 24.89 -5.38
CA VAL A 29 46.96 26.20 -5.95
C VAL A 29 46.09 26.03 -7.19
N GLY A 30 46.41 25.07 -8.07
CA GLY A 30 45.59 24.73 -9.23
C GLY A 30 44.16 24.31 -8.84
N ILE A 31 44.01 23.48 -7.82
CA ILE A 31 42.71 23.05 -7.30
C ILE A 31 41.91 24.24 -6.75
N VAL A 32 42.53 25.12 -5.95
CA VAL A 32 41.86 26.30 -5.40
C VAL A 32 41.36 27.24 -6.51
N VAL A 33 42.18 27.47 -7.54
CA VAL A 33 41.79 28.31 -8.69
C VAL A 33 40.62 27.67 -9.46
N LEU A 34 40.64 26.35 -9.69
CA LEU A 34 39.53 25.64 -10.34
C LEU A 34 38.24 25.70 -9.52
N PHE A 35 38.32 25.59 -8.19
CA PHE A 35 37.16 25.76 -7.32
C PHE A 35 36.62 27.19 -7.33
N ALA A 36 37.49 28.21 -7.35
CA ALA A 36 37.06 29.61 -7.42
C ALA A 36 36.35 29.92 -8.75
N ILE A 37 36.88 29.40 -9.87
CA ILE A 37 36.24 29.54 -11.19
C ILE A 37 34.91 28.77 -11.22
N GLY A 38 34.87 27.53 -10.73
CA GLY A 38 33.64 26.74 -10.65
C GLY A 38 32.57 27.38 -9.76
N PHE A 39 32.96 27.97 -8.63
CA PHE A 39 32.06 28.70 -7.74
C PHE A 39 31.55 30.00 -8.36
N GLY A 40 32.43 30.76 -9.05
CA GLY A 40 32.03 31.95 -9.80
C GLY A 40 31.05 31.65 -10.94
N VAL A 41 31.31 30.60 -11.73
CA VAL A 41 30.38 30.12 -12.77
C VAL A 41 29.08 29.61 -12.14
N SER A 42 29.12 28.94 -10.99
CA SER A 42 27.91 28.51 -10.28
C SER A 42 27.06 29.68 -9.77
N LEU A 43 27.65 30.82 -9.43
CA LEU A 43 26.91 32.02 -9.04
C LEU A 43 26.30 32.74 -10.25
N ILE A 44 26.88 32.60 -11.44
CA ILE A 44 26.32 33.16 -12.69
C ILE A 44 25.23 32.24 -13.27
N PHE A 45 25.37 30.91 -13.12
CA PHE A 45 24.35 29.93 -13.51
C PHE A 45 23.22 29.75 -12.49
N ARG A 46 23.44 30.11 -11.21
CA ARG A 46 22.35 30.37 -10.25
C ARG A 46 21.78 31.75 -10.55
N GLY A 47 21.05 31.78 -11.66
CA GLY A 47 20.39 32.97 -12.18
C GLY A 47 19.77 33.82 -11.07
N SER A 48 20.06 35.11 -11.17
CA SER A 48 19.22 36.21 -10.72
C SER A 48 17.80 35.99 -11.23
N GLY A 49 17.04 35.25 -10.44
CA GLY A 49 15.60 35.17 -10.47
C GLY A 49 15.19 35.07 -9.02
N THR A 50 15.17 36.18 -8.31
CA THR A 50 14.31 36.31 -7.16
C THR A 50 12.88 36.26 -7.70
N PRO A 51 12.08 35.18 -7.52
CA PRO A 51 10.66 35.39 -7.44
C PRO A 51 10.49 36.25 -6.19
N GLN A 52 10.36 37.55 -6.40
CA GLN A 52 9.71 38.41 -5.46
C GLN A 52 8.39 37.71 -5.14
N ALA A 53 8.29 37.18 -3.92
CA ALA A 53 7.02 36.79 -3.36
C ALA A 53 6.21 38.07 -3.20
N GLU A 54 5.63 38.54 -4.31
CA GLU A 54 4.40 39.29 -4.20
C GLU A 54 3.44 38.39 -3.40
N PRO A 55 2.72 38.93 -2.41
CA PRO A 55 1.54 38.25 -1.92
C PRO A 55 0.60 38.21 -3.10
N SER A 56 0.68 37.14 -3.89
CA SER A 56 -0.37 36.71 -4.79
C SER A 56 -1.58 36.58 -3.89
N GLN A 57 -2.38 37.65 -3.88
CA GLN A 57 -3.74 37.66 -3.41
C GLN A 57 -4.30 36.33 -3.86
N SER A 58 -4.69 35.51 -2.90
CA SER A 58 -5.47 34.32 -3.17
C SER A 58 -6.71 34.79 -3.92
N SER A 59 -6.62 34.82 -5.25
CA SER A 59 -7.77 34.51 -6.07
C SER A 59 -8.27 33.22 -5.49
N ILE A 60 -9.47 33.26 -4.91
CA ILE A 60 -10.24 32.08 -4.54
C ILE A 60 -10.11 31.16 -5.76
N ALA A 61 -9.26 30.13 -5.65
CA ALA A 61 -9.21 29.10 -6.65
C ALA A 61 -10.62 28.55 -6.67
N GLU A 62 -11.31 28.69 -7.80
CA GLU A 62 -12.56 27.99 -8.01
C GLU A 62 -12.35 26.54 -7.57
N PRO A 63 -13.25 25.99 -6.74
CA PRO A 63 -13.08 24.62 -6.26
C PRO A 63 -12.97 23.73 -7.50
N LEU A 64 -11.83 23.05 -7.64
CA LEU A 64 -11.62 22.05 -8.69
C LEU A 64 -12.82 21.11 -8.65
N PRO A 65 -13.53 20.90 -9.77
CA PRO A 65 -14.77 20.15 -9.76
C PRO A 65 -14.52 18.74 -9.26
N CYS A 66 -15.43 18.23 -8.44
CA CYS A 66 -15.50 16.79 -8.21
C CYS A 66 -15.93 16.11 -9.49
N GLU A 67 -15.02 15.35 -10.10
CA GLU A 67 -15.37 14.45 -11.18
C GLU A 67 -15.95 13.17 -10.57
N THR A 68 -17.22 12.90 -10.91
CA THR A 68 -17.87 11.63 -10.59
C THR A 68 -17.68 10.72 -11.78
N THR A 69 -16.91 9.66 -11.61
CA THR A 69 -16.72 8.64 -12.63
C THR A 69 -17.46 7.38 -12.22
N MET A 70 -18.11 6.74 -13.18
CA MET A 70 -18.73 5.45 -12.97
C MET A 70 -17.63 4.40 -13.05
N VAL A 71 -17.34 3.73 -11.93
CA VAL A 71 -16.28 2.73 -11.85
C VAL A 71 -16.90 1.35 -11.73
N ASN A 72 -16.47 0.45 -12.59
CA ASN A 72 -16.90 -0.93 -12.58
C ASN A 72 -15.98 -1.76 -11.66
N PRO A 73 -16.51 -2.52 -10.68
CA PRO A 73 -15.66 -3.35 -9.82
C PRO A 73 -14.77 -4.33 -10.60
N ALA A 74 -15.24 -4.84 -11.74
CA ALA A 74 -14.45 -5.71 -12.63
C ALA A 74 -13.15 -5.06 -13.16
N GLU A 75 -13.07 -3.73 -13.24
CA GLU A 75 -11.88 -3.02 -13.73
C GLU A 75 -10.84 -2.76 -12.63
N VAL A 76 -11.28 -2.70 -11.37
CA VAL A 76 -10.44 -2.33 -10.22
C VAL A 76 -9.98 -3.56 -9.43
N LEU A 77 -10.83 -4.59 -9.36
CA LEU A 77 -10.56 -5.78 -8.57
C LEU A 77 -9.58 -6.74 -9.27
N PRO A 78 -8.79 -7.51 -8.50
CA PRO A 78 -7.85 -8.46 -9.08
C PRO A 78 -8.57 -9.61 -9.77
N ILE A 79 -7.93 -10.18 -10.80
CA ILE A 79 -8.39 -11.43 -11.42
C ILE A 79 -8.26 -12.57 -10.41
N SER A 80 -9.27 -13.45 -10.33
CA SER A 80 -9.33 -14.59 -9.39
C SER A 80 -8.06 -15.46 -9.41
N SER A 81 -7.47 -15.68 -10.60
CA SER A 81 -6.22 -16.43 -10.80
C SER A 81 -4.97 -15.84 -10.14
N LYS A 82 -5.03 -14.59 -9.67
CA LYS A 82 -3.96 -13.96 -8.90
C LYS A 82 -4.25 -13.96 -7.39
N VAL A 83 -5.42 -14.41 -6.98
CA VAL A 83 -5.90 -14.38 -5.59
C VAL A 83 -5.60 -15.71 -4.90
N LYS A 84 -4.78 -15.62 -3.85
CA LYS A 84 -4.41 -16.69 -2.93
C LYS A 84 -5.31 -16.62 -1.71
N VAL A 85 -5.95 -17.74 -1.42
CA VAL A 85 -6.97 -17.86 -0.38
C VAL A 85 -6.66 -19.06 0.51
N SER A 86 -6.73 -18.86 1.82
CA SER A 86 -6.77 -19.95 2.78
C SER A 86 -8.21 -20.13 3.25
N VAL A 87 -8.71 -21.36 3.24
CA VAL A 87 -10.12 -21.65 3.57
C VAL A 87 -10.17 -22.44 4.87
N TYR A 88 -10.80 -21.86 5.88
CA TYR A 88 -10.89 -22.43 7.21
C TYR A 88 -12.32 -22.77 7.58
N ASN A 89 -12.49 -23.88 8.28
CA ASN A 89 -13.76 -24.27 8.88
C ASN A 89 -13.85 -23.68 10.29
N SER A 90 -14.81 -22.79 10.49
CA SER A 90 -15.12 -22.20 11.80
C SER A 90 -16.36 -22.84 12.44
N THR A 91 -16.72 -24.05 12.01
CA THR A 91 -17.91 -24.80 12.45
C THR A 91 -17.58 -26.24 12.80
N ASN A 92 -18.57 -26.98 13.30
CA ASN A 92 -18.47 -28.43 13.54
C ASN A 92 -18.85 -29.28 12.31
N LYS A 93 -19.20 -28.66 11.16
CA LYS A 93 -19.57 -29.39 9.94
C LYS A 93 -18.31 -29.98 9.30
N ILE A 94 -18.26 -31.30 9.12
CA ILE A 94 -17.11 -31.98 8.50
C ILE A 94 -17.07 -31.66 7.00
N GLY A 95 -15.89 -31.38 6.47
CA GLY A 95 -15.68 -31.20 5.02
C GLY A 95 -16.01 -29.81 4.46
N LEU A 96 -16.66 -28.94 5.24
CA LEU A 96 -17.16 -27.63 4.79
C LEU A 96 -16.10 -26.77 4.08
N ALA A 97 -14.94 -26.59 4.70
CA ALA A 97 -13.84 -25.82 4.11
C ALA A 97 -13.26 -26.49 2.86
N GLY A 98 -13.18 -27.82 2.85
CA GLY A 98 -12.67 -28.59 1.71
C GLY A 98 -13.57 -28.45 0.48
N ASP A 99 -14.88 -28.57 0.66
CA ASP A 99 -15.83 -28.44 -0.44
C ASP A 99 -15.90 -26.99 -0.95
N THR A 100 -15.89 -26.02 -0.04
CA THR A 100 -15.80 -24.59 -0.40
C THR A 100 -14.53 -24.29 -1.20
N ALA A 101 -13.38 -24.83 -0.77
CA ALA A 101 -12.11 -24.66 -1.45
C ALA A 101 -12.10 -25.27 -2.86
N LYS A 102 -12.76 -26.42 -3.07
CA LYS A 102 -12.91 -27.01 -4.42
C LYS A 102 -13.67 -26.09 -5.35
N VAL A 103 -14.78 -25.51 -4.88
CA VAL A 103 -15.58 -24.59 -5.70
C VAL A 103 -14.79 -23.31 -6.01
N LEU A 104 -14.11 -22.73 -5.02
CA LEU A 104 -13.24 -21.57 -5.26
C LEU A 104 -12.11 -21.88 -6.25
N LYS A 105 -11.49 -23.06 -6.14
CA LYS A 105 -10.47 -23.50 -7.09
C LYS A 105 -11.02 -23.62 -8.52
N ALA A 106 -12.24 -24.16 -8.68
CA ALA A 106 -12.91 -24.25 -9.98
C ALA A 106 -13.18 -22.85 -10.58
N ARG A 107 -13.43 -21.84 -9.73
CA ARG A 107 -13.59 -20.43 -10.11
C ARG A 107 -12.25 -19.69 -10.35
N GLY A 108 -11.15 -20.42 -10.34
CA GLY A 108 -9.81 -19.91 -10.66
C GLY A 108 -9.03 -19.35 -9.49
N PHE A 109 -9.51 -19.43 -8.25
CA PHE A 109 -8.73 -19.00 -7.08
C PHE A 109 -7.57 -19.96 -6.79
N ILE A 110 -6.46 -19.41 -6.29
CA ILE A 110 -5.32 -20.19 -5.82
C ILE A 110 -5.56 -20.54 -4.35
N ILE A 111 -5.87 -21.81 -4.08
CA ILE A 111 -6.00 -22.29 -2.70
C ILE A 111 -4.61 -22.52 -2.11
N GLN A 112 -4.32 -21.82 -1.01
CA GLN A 112 -3.05 -21.93 -0.29
C GLN A 112 -3.14 -22.99 0.79
N GLU A 113 -4.21 -22.95 1.60
CA GLU A 113 -4.40 -23.81 2.76
C GLU A 113 -5.88 -24.12 2.94
N VAL A 114 -6.17 -25.32 3.45
CA VAL A 114 -7.50 -25.74 3.85
C VAL A 114 -7.40 -26.44 5.19
N GLY A 115 -8.19 -26.01 6.17
CA GLY A 115 -8.14 -26.58 7.51
C GLY A 115 -9.27 -26.12 8.42
N ASN A 116 -9.10 -26.34 9.72
CA ASN A 116 -9.94 -25.74 10.74
C ASN A 116 -9.39 -24.35 11.11
N ASP A 117 -10.26 -23.44 11.55
CA ASP A 117 -9.85 -22.09 11.92
C ASP A 117 -8.87 -22.11 13.10
N PRO A 118 -7.62 -21.64 12.93
CA PRO A 118 -6.62 -21.64 13.99
C PRO A 118 -7.02 -20.76 15.18
N MET A 119 -7.92 -19.78 14.97
CA MET A 119 -8.44 -18.95 16.05
C MET A 119 -9.51 -19.67 16.90
N SER A 120 -9.95 -20.87 16.50
CA SER A 120 -11.02 -21.64 17.16
C SER A 120 -12.28 -20.81 17.42
N LYS A 121 -12.52 -19.78 16.59
CA LYS A 121 -13.68 -18.90 16.69
C LYS A 121 -14.85 -19.58 15.98
N ASN A 122 -16.02 -19.59 16.63
CA ASN A 122 -17.25 -20.02 15.97
C ASN A 122 -17.89 -18.84 15.25
N VAL A 123 -17.85 -18.86 13.92
CA VAL A 123 -18.46 -17.83 13.08
C VAL A 123 -19.92 -18.21 12.83
N GLN A 124 -20.85 -17.48 13.43
CA GLN A 124 -22.29 -17.78 13.29
C GLN A 124 -22.85 -17.32 11.93
N GLY A 125 -22.24 -16.31 11.31
CA GLY A 125 -22.64 -15.78 10.00
C GLY A 125 -22.25 -16.68 8.82
N VAL A 126 -22.29 -16.12 7.62
CA VAL A 126 -21.94 -16.83 6.38
C VAL A 126 -20.43 -17.10 6.33
N ALA A 127 -19.62 -16.07 6.47
CA ALA A 127 -18.17 -16.19 6.55
C ALA A 127 -17.55 -14.95 7.18
N GLU A 128 -16.35 -15.11 7.72
CA GLU A 128 -15.48 -14.01 8.11
C GLU A 128 -14.25 -14.00 7.20
N ILE A 129 -14.09 -12.93 6.41
CA ILE A 129 -12.98 -12.77 5.48
C ILE A 129 -11.93 -11.91 6.15
N ARG A 130 -10.80 -12.53 6.54
CA ARG A 130 -9.70 -11.87 7.26
C ARG A 130 -8.59 -11.49 6.29
N TYR A 131 -8.14 -10.24 6.33
CA TYR A 131 -7.13 -9.72 5.41
C TYR A 131 -6.27 -8.63 6.02
N GLY A 132 -5.06 -8.48 5.50
CA GLY A 132 -4.19 -7.34 5.82
C GLY A 132 -4.35 -6.19 4.83
N PRO A 133 -3.70 -5.04 5.07
CA PRO A 133 -3.81 -3.86 4.20
C PRO A 133 -3.53 -4.16 2.71
N LYS A 134 -2.59 -5.06 2.41
CA LYS A 134 -2.23 -5.44 1.03
C LYS A 134 -3.20 -6.45 0.39
N GLY A 135 -4.15 -6.97 1.17
CA GLY A 135 -5.16 -7.94 0.76
C GLY A 135 -6.56 -7.36 0.56
N ALA A 136 -6.76 -6.06 0.81
CA ALA A 136 -8.09 -5.44 0.83
C ALA A 136 -8.90 -5.66 -0.46
N SER A 137 -8.30 -5.40 -1.64
CA SER A 137 -8.99 -5.62 -2.92
C SER A 137 -9.31 -7.10 -3.20
N ARG A 138 -8.51 -8.02 -2.66
CA ARG A 138 -8.74 -9.46 -2.79
C ARG A 138 -9.87 -9.93 -1.88
N ALA A 139 -9.96 -9.35 -0.69
CA ALA A 139 -11.06 -9.59 0.24
C ALA A 139 -12.37 -9.03 -0.30
N GLN A 140 -12.35 -7.85 -0.93
CA GLN A 140 -13.53 -7.30 -1.61
C GLN A 140 -14.01 -8.21 -2.74
N LEU A 141 -13.12 -8.75 -3.57
CA LEU A 141 -13.51 -9.74 -4.57
C LEU A 141 -14.18 -10.96 -3.94
N LEU A 142 -13.60 -11.50 -2.86
CA LEU A 142 -14.20 -12.64 -2.16
C LEU A 142 -15.56 -12.31 -1.53
N ALA A 143 -15.81 -11.06 -1.15
CA ALA A 143 -17.10 -10.63 -0.62
C ALA A 143 -18.24 -10.85 -1.62
N PHE A 144 -17.99 -10.71 -2.93
CA PHE A 144 -18.98 -11.02 -3.97
C PHE A 144 -19.31 -12.51 -4.03
N HIS A 145 -18.35 -13.39 -3.70
CA HIS A 145 -18.58 -14.83 -3.68
C HIS A 145 -19.29 -15.32 -2.42
N PHE A 146 -19.16 -14.58 -1.30
CA PHE A 146 -19.76 -14.90 -0.01
C PHE A 146 -20.74 -13.79 0.41
N PRO A 147 -21.98 -13.81 -0.08
CA PRO A 147 -22.96 -12.78 0.23
C PRO A 147 -23.26 -12.78 1.73
N GLY A 148 -23.12 -11.62 2.38
CA GLY A 148 -23.26 -11.51 3.84
C GLY A 148 -22.02 -11.92 4.64
N ALA A 149 -20.87 -12.10 4.00
CA ALA A 149 -19.61 -12.24 4.71
C ALA A 149 -19.18 -10.93 5.38
N VAL A 150 -18.56 -11.06 6.56
CA VAL A 150 -17.99 -9.94 7.30
C VAL A 150 -16.52 -9.79 6.95
N LEU A 151 -16.11 -8.59 6.55
CA LEU A 151 -14.73 -8.25 6.23
C LEU A 151 -14.02 -7.79 7.51
N VAL A 152 -12.97 -8.50 7.89
CA VAL A 152 -12.16 -8.20 9.07
C VAL A 152 -10.75 -7.88 8.64
N GLN A 153 -10.37 -6.62 8.78
CA GLN A 153 -8.99 -6.24 8.57
C GLN A 153 -8.15 -6.57 9.81
N ASP A 154 -7.03 -7.25 9.62
CA ASP A 154 -6.05 -7.50 10.66
C ASP A 154 -4.68 -6.89 10.32
N ASN A 155 -3.72 -7.07 11.23
CA ASN A 155 -2.39 -6.47 11.13
C ASN A 155 -1.39 -7.32 10.32
N ARG A 156 -1.85 -8.29 9.51
CA ARG A 156 -0.93 -9.13 8.70
C ARG A 156 -0.29 -8.29 7.57
N SER A 157 0.97 -8.60 7.26
CA SER A 157 1.72 -7.90 6.20
C SER A 157 1.56 -8.53 4.80
N GLY A 158 0.90 -9.68 4.72
CA GLY A 158 0.73 -10.49 3.51
C GLY A 158 -0.44 -10.08 2.62
N LYS A 159 -0.46 -10.66 1.41
CA LYS A 159 -1.57 -10.53 0.42
C LYS A 159 -2.53 -11.71 0.48
N ILE A 160 -2.31 -12.67 1.38
CA ILE A 160 -3.15 -13.85 1.53
C ILE A 160 -4.39 -13.45 2.33
N VAL A 161 -5.54 -13.87 1.83
CA VAL A 161 -6.84 -13.65 2.47
C VAL A 161 -7.28 -14.98 3.05
N ASP A 162 -7.74 -14.96 4.29
CA ASP A 162 -8.30 -16.13 4.94
C ASP A 162 -9.81 -16.02 4.95
N VAL A 163 -10.49 -17.13 4.64
CA VAL A 163 -11.95 -17.22 4.70
C VAL A 163 -12.30 -18.23 5.78
N ALA A 164 -12.80 -17.73 6.89
CA ALA A 164 -13.39 -18.52 7.96
C ALA A 164 -14.87 -18.77 7.63
N VAL A 165 -15.19 -19.97 7.13
CA VAL A 165 -16.55 -20.35 6.73
C VAL A 165 -17.40 -20.61 7.97
N GLY A 166 -18.55 -19.93 8.06
CA GLY A 166 -19.41 -19.94 9.22
C GLY A 166 -20.62 -20.87 9.14
N ALA A 167 -21.39 -20.90 10.21
CA ALA A 167 -22.49 -21.84 10.41
C ALA A 167 -23.66 -21.61 9.44
N ALA A 168 -23.93 -20.34 9.09
CA ALA A 168 -24.97 -19.95 8.15
C ALA A 168 -24.54 -20.09 6.67
N PHE A 169 -23.32 -20.55 6.39
CA PHE A 169 -22.89 -20.84 5.03
C PHE A 169 -23.62 -22.05 4.45
N ASN A 170 -24.13 -21.87 3.23
CA ASN A 170 -24.76 -22.92 2.44
C ASN A 170 -23.97 -23.14 1.14
N GLU A 171 -23.86 -22.09 0.32
CA GLU A 171 -23.17 -22.13 -0.95
C GLU A 171 -22.58 -20.76 -1.31
N LEU A 172 -21.71 -20.74 -2.32
CA LEU A 172 -21.20 -19.50 -2.89
C LEU A 172 -22.24 -18.89 -3.83
N GLU A 173 -22.24 -17.57 -3.95
CA GLU A 173 -23.07 -16.85 -4.93
C GLU A 173 -22.84 -17.38 -6.35
N GLY A 174 -23.87 -17.38 -7.18
CA GLY A 174 -23.79 -17.88 -8.55
C GLY A 174 -22.93 -16.98 -9.45
N GLU A 175 -22.23 -17.58 -10.42
CA GLU A 175 -21.28 -16.84 -11.27
C GLU A 175 -21.97 -15.75 -12.12
N ALA A 176 -23.23 -15.97 -12.51
CA ALA A 176 -24.01 -14.98 -13.24
C ALA A 176 -24.33 -13.75 -12.37
N GLN A 177 -24.70 -13.98 -11.11
CA GLN A 177 -25.00 -12.92 -10.14
C GLN A 177 -23.73 -12.15 -9.78
N ILE A 178 -22.62 -12.85 -9.59
CA ILE A 178 -21.31 -12.22 -9.35
C ILE A 178 -20.90 -11.38 -10.56
N ALA A 179 -21.03 -11.90 -11.78
CA ALA A 179 -20.72 -11.16 -12.99
C ALA A 179 -21.60 -9.91 -13.14
N ALA A 180 -22.90 -10.01 -12.85
CA ALA A 180 -23.82 -8.87 -12.88
C ALA A 180 -23.47 -7.82 -11.81
N ALA A 181 -23.18 -8.24 -10.58
CA ALA A 181 -22.78 -7.35 -9.50
C ALA A 181 -21.44 -6.67 -9.79
N MET A 182 -20.47 -7.41 -10.34
CA MET A 182 -19.18 -6.86 -10.74
C MET A 182 -19.22 -6.01 -12.01
N ALA A 183 -20.30 -6.09 -12.80
CA ALA A 183 -20.55 -5.27 -13.98
C ALA A 183 -21.41 -4.04 -13.69
N SER A 184 -21.97 -3.93 -12.48
CA SER A 184 -22.83 -2.82 -12.09
C SER A 184 -21.96 -1.63 -11.67
N PRO A 185 -21.95 -0.54 -12.46
CA PRO A 185 -21.11 0.61 -12.15
C PRO A 185 -21.60 1.29 -10.87
N SER A 186 -20.66 1.64 -10.00
CA SER A 186 -20.92 2.49 -8.84
C SER A 186 -20.23 3.83 -9.03
N ALA A 187 -20.90 4.90 -8.62
CA ALA A 187 -20.32 6.24 -8.66
C ALA A 187 -19.13 6.31 -7.71
N SER A 188 -17.94 6.59 -8.26
CA SER A 188 -16.74 6.88 -7.50
C SER A 188 -16.36 8.34 -7.75
N THR A 189 -16.40 9.15 -6.70
CA THR A 189 -15.98 10.54 -6.77
C THR A 189 -14.46 10.58 -6.58
N SER A 190 -13.73 11.07 -7.57
CA SER A 190 -12.27 11.18 -7.50
C SER A 190 -11.84 12.52 -8.07
N GLY A 191 -11.11 13.31 -7.28
CA GLY A 191 -10.62 14.64 -7.69
C GLY A 191 -10.15 15.47 -6.48
N PRO A 192 -9.30 16.50 -6.68
CA PRO A 192 -8.74 17.32 -5.60
C PRO A 192 -9.80 18.08 -4.78
N GLY A 193 -10.99 18.31 -5.36
CA GLY A 193 -12.12 18.96 -4.70
C GLY A 193 -13.05 18.00 -3.96
N CYS A 194 -12.80 16.69 -3.99
CA CYS A 194 -13.62 15.72 -3.29
C CYS A 194 -13.14 15.58 -1.87
N ALA A 195 -14.00 15.96 -0.91
CA ALA A 195 -13.85 15.57 0.47
C ALA A 195 -13.72 14.04 0.47
N SER A 196 -12.51 13.57 0.77
CA SER A 196 -12.20 12.16 0.95
C SER A 196 -13.32 11.58 1.79
N ALA A 197 -14.09 10.64 1.23
CA ALA A 197 -15.16 9.98 1.97
C ALA A 197 -14.52 9.23 3.15
N GLU A 198 -14.40 9.92 4.27
CA GLU A 198 -14.33 9.33 5.59
C GLU A 198 -15.56 8.42 5.68
N PRO A 199 -15.40 7.12 6.00
CA PRO A 199 -16.54 6.23 6.15
C PRO A 199 -17.48 6.86 7.17
N ALA A 200 -18.71 7.12 6.74
CA ALA A 200 -19.75 7.67 7.59
C ALA A 200 -19.76 6.90 8.92
N PRO A 201 -19.71 7.60 10.08
CA PRO A 201 -19.82 6.93 11.35
C PRO A 201 -21.19 6.26 11.40
N THR A 202 -21.15 4.98 11.77
CA THR A 202 -22.26 4.20 12.31
C THR A 202 -23.21 5.12 13.08
N GLN A 203 -24.38 5.42 12.51
CA GLN A 203 -25.50 5.86 13.32
C GLN A 203 -26.11 4.62 13.95
N GLU A 204 -25.52 4.29 15.09
CA GLU A 204 -26.17 3.61 16.20
C GLU A 204 -27.30 4.53 16.69
N ALA A 205 -28.45 4.43 16.04
CA ALA A 205 -29.69 4.98 16.56
C ALA A 205 -30.33 3.91 17.45
N ALA A 206 -30.06 4.03 18.74
CA ALA A 206 -30.77 3.40 19.82
C ALA A 206 -32.29 3.47 19.57
N SER A 207 -32.92 2.33 19.34
CA SER A 207 -34.37 2.18 19.48
C SER A 207 -34.68 1.96 20.95
N GLU A 208 -34.83 3.06 21.68
CA GLU A 208 -35.53 3.12 22.96
C GLU A 208 -36.97 2.58 22.76
N PRO A 209 -37.47 1.64 23.58
CA PRO A 209 -38.84 1.16 23.46
C PRO A 209 -39.81 2.26 23.93
N PRO A 210 -40.91 2.54 23.20
CA PRO A 210 -41.92 3.45 23.71
C PRO A 210 -42.63 2.83 24.92
N SER A 211 -42.52 3.53 26.03
CA SER A 211 -43.34 3.37 27.22
C SER A 211 -44.84 3.35 26.88
N GLU A 212 -45.51 2.33 27.45
CA GLU A 212 -46.75 2.50 28.23
C GLU A 212 -47.96 3.11 27.50
N ILE A 213 -48.80 2.23 26.91
CA ILE A 213 -50.21 2.52 26.64
C ILE A 213 -51.06 1.63 27.55
N SER A 214 -51.57 2.25 28.60
CA SER A 214 -52.66 1.76 29.44
C SER A 214 -53.90 1.40 28.63
N PRO A 215 -54.61 0.31 28.96
CA PRO A 215 -56.05 0.24 28.77
C PRO A 215 -56.75 0.42 30.12
N SER A 216 -57.40 1.57 30.28
CA SER A 216 -58.51 1.75 31.21
C SER A 216 -59.77 1.15 30.58
N PRO A 217 -60.55 0.32 31.30
CA PRO A 217 -61.97 0.22 31.05
C PRO A 217 -62.77 0.79 32.22
N SER A 218 -63.50 1.87 31.97
CA SER A 218 -64.60 2.33 32.81
C SER A 218 -65.88 1.57 32.45
N ALA A 219 -66.46 0.96 33.48
CA ALA A 219 -67.89 0.78 33.77
C ALA A 219 -68.87 0.27 32.69
N SER A 220 -69.45 -0.90 32.95
CA SER A 220 -70.87 -1.06 33.32
C SER A 220 -71.11 -2.43 33.96
#